data_AF-A0A928DIH4-F1
#
_entry.id   AF-A0A928DIH4-F1
#
_cell.length_a   1.000
_cell.length_b   1.000
_cell.length_c   1.000
_cell.angle_alpha   90.00
_cell.angle_beta   90.00
_cell.angle_gamma   90.00
#
_symmetry.space_group_name_H-M   'P 1'
#
loop_
_entity.id
_entity.type
_entity.pdbx_description
1 polymer ?
#
loop_
_entity_poly.entity_id
_entity_poly.type
_entity_poly.pdbx_seq_one_letter_code
_entity_poly.pdbx_strand_id
1 'polypeptide(L)'
;MKKIITSSLLAVVAVACFAQNKVGDIIKSGDNYFMYLAEFKTPEANEEFQQNLAVIQTQNAQIKQLKDQIKASNKEEQKLYMEATLKKLEANYKENEKIMAKAYKFAPNRTYKQVYFKSNLCIILSKDEIAQLRMNDNTLIDPQKMANKRNFSMYRVKEINGSQENEQLQIQLTDLMNKQLEINKLRKQLAETKDAVAQKSINEKISVAEKAIKDIDGKLRAKYTIPQGRDYAVEIANSRLYLLLTPEEIKQIQQHIEKAKSNKK
;
A
#
# COMPACT_ATOMS: atom_id res chain seq x y z
N MET A 1 -57.71 29.78 6.21
CA MET A 1 -57.03 28.57 6.75
C MET A 1 -55.72 28.38 6.00
N LYS A 2 -54.59 28.63 6.66
CA LYS A 2 -53.23 28.37 6.16
C LYS A 2 -52.72 27.14 6.92
N LYS A 3 -52.30 26.10 6.21
CA LYS A 3 -51.56 24.96 6.79
C LYS A 3 -50.37 24.61 5.90
N ILE A 4 -49.27 24.39 6.62
CA ILE A 4 -47.90 24.13 6.20
C ILE A 4 -47.80 22.71 5.64
N ILE A 5 -46.99 22.53 4.59
CA ILE A 5 -46.37 21.23 4.28
C ILE A 5 -44.86 21.47 4.14
N THR A 6 -44.15 21.05 5.17
CA THR A 6 -42.72 20.78 5.20
C THR A 6 -42.43 19.45 4.51
N SER A 7 -41.44 19.39 3.64
CA SER A 7 -40.70 18.15 3.40
C SER A 7 -39.34 18.40 2.79
N SER A 8 -38.33 18.17 3.63
CA SER A 8 -37.05 17.51 3.35
C SER A 8 -36.15 18.12 2.28
N LEU A 9 -35.20 18.93 2.77
CA LEU A 9 -33.86 19.00 2.22
C LEU A 9 -33.30 17.57 2.15
N LEU A 10 -33.23 17.00 0.95
CA LEU A 10 -32.42 15.80 0.71
C LEU A 10 -30.97 16.18 1.02
N ALA A 11 -30.44 15.66 2.12
CA ALA A 11 -29.02 15.57 2.33
C ALA A 11 -28.46 14.72 1.20
N VAL A 12 -27.95 15.37 0.16
CA VAL A 12 -27.10 14.74 -0.83
C VAL A 12 -25.87 14.28 -0.05
N VAL A 13 -25.82 12.97 0.27
CA VAL A 13 -24.58 12.30 0.63
C VAL A 13 -23.70 12.44 -0.61
N ALA A 14 -22.86 13.47 -0.62
CA ALA A 14 -21.87 13.65 -1.66
C ALA A 14 -20.96 12.42 -1.62
N VAL A 15 -21.18 11.51 -2.56
CA VAL A 15 -20.14 10.60 -3.03
C VAL A 15 -19.01 11.53 -3.45
N ALA A 16 -17.93 11.55 -2.65
CA ALA A 16 -16.79 12.42 -2.90
C ALA A 16 -16.23 12.10 -4.29
N CYS A 17 -16.56 12.94 -5.27
CA CYS A 17 -15.91 12.95 -6.57
C CYS A 17 -14.46 13.33 -6.32
N PHE A 18 -13.60 12.33 -6.18
CA PHE A 18 -12.16 12.51 -5.93
C PHE A 18 -11.41 13.21 -7.10
N ALA A 19 -12.09 13.73 -8.12
CA ALA A 19 -11.45 14.35 -9.29
C ALA A 19 -10.98 15.81 -9.07
N GLN A 20 -11.43 16.52 -8.01
CA GLN A 20 -11.20 17.98 -7.85
C GLN A 20 -10.28 18.41 -6.68
N ASN A 21 -9.77 17.47 -5.88
CA ASN A 21 -8.99 17.84 -4.69
C ASN A 21 -7.62 18.43 -5.07
N LYS A 22 -7.24 19.53 -4.42
CA LYS A 22 -5.92 20.17 -4.48
C LYS A 22 -5.10 19.83 -3.25
N VAL A 23 -3.77 19.83 -3.39
CA VAL A 23 -2.87 19.62 -2.24
C VAL A 23 -3.20 20.62 -1.13
N GLY A 24 -3.37 20.11 0.08
CA GLY A 24 -3.86 20.85 1.25
C GLY A 24 -5.35 20.65 1.55
N ASP A 25 -6.14 20.12 0.61
CA ASP A 25 -7.57 19.88 0.84
C ASP A 25 -7.79 18.80 1.90
N ILE A 26 -8.82 19.01 2.72
CA ILE A 26 -9.25 18.06 3.75
C ILE A 26 -10.46 17.30 3.24
N ILE A 27 -10.33 15.97 3.23
CA ILE A 27 -11.38 15.05 2.83
C ILE A 27 -11.85 14.23 4.02
N LYS A 28 -13.16 13.95 4.07
CA LYS A 28 -13.73 13.01 5.04
C LYS A 28 -13.89 11.64 4.38
N SER A 29 -13.47 10.59 5.06
CA SER A 29 -13.68 9.19 4.65
C SER A 29 -14.06 8.37 5.88
N GLY A 30 -15.31 7.90 5.92
CA GLY A 30 -15.91 7.37 7.14
C GLY A 30 -15.90 8.42 8.25
N ASP A 31 -15.42 8.04 9.43
CA ASP A 31 -15.29 8.93 10.59
C ASP A 31 -13.96 9.70 10.63
N ASN A 32 -13.07 9.44 9.67
CA ASN A 32 -11.73 10.00 9.64
C ASN A 32 -11.63 11.19 8.67
N TYR A 33 -10.78 12.15 9.03
CA TYR A 33 -10.41 13.27 8.16
C TYR A 33 -8.97 13.11 7.68
N PHE A 34 -8.76 13.33 6.40
CA PHE A 34 -7.45 13.24 5.79
C PHE A 34 -7.10 14.52 5.04
N MET A 35 -5.85 14.95 5.15
CA MET A 35 -5.30 16.04 4.35
C MET A 35 -4.57 15.48 3.14
N TYR A 36 -4.86 16.01 1.96
CA TYR A 36 -4.18 15.65 0.73
C TYR A 36 -2.78 16.26 0.67
N LEU A 37 -1.73 15.45 0.53
CA LEU A 37 -0.34 15.90 0.58
C LEU A 37 0.34 15.95 -0.79
N ALA A 38 0.22 14.89 -1.59
CA ALA A 38 1.01 14.75 -2.80
C ALA A 38 0.35 13.83 -3.84
N GLU A 39 0.52 14.15 -5.12
CA GLU A 39 0.15 13.29 -6.25
C GLU A 39 1.39 12.65 -6.87
N PHE A 40 1.35 11.35 -7.10
CA PHE A 40 2.37 10.62 -7.84
C PHE A 40 1.79 10.23 -9.19
N LYS A 41 2.20 10.94 -10.26
CA LYS A 41 1.62 10.82 -11.59
C LYS A 41 2.31 9.80 -12.52
N THR A 42 3.38 9.18 -12.06
CA THR A 42 4.15 8.21 -12.84
C THR A 42 4.46 6.95 -12.02
N PRO A 43 4.65 5.79 -12.67
CA PRO A 43 5.14 4.58 -12.02
C PRO A 43 6.43 4.79 -11.23
N GLU A 44 7.38 5.51 -11.80
CA GLU A 44 8.70 5.73 -11.21
C GLU A 44 8.60 6.52 -9.89
N ALA A 45 7.77 7.57 -9.86
CA ALA A 45 7.56 8.36 -8.65
C ALA A 45 6.85 7.55 -7.55
N ASN A 46 5.91 6.67 -7.93
CA ASN A 46 5.25 5.77 -6.99
C ASN A 46 6.25 4.77 -6.39
N GLU A 47 7.12 4.18 -7.20
CA GLU A 47 8.13 3.24 -6.75
C GLU A 47 9.18 3.88 -5.87
N GLU A 48 9.66 5.07 -6.24
CA GLU A 48 10.59 5.83 -5.42
C GLU A 48 10.00 6.12 -4.04
N PHE A 49 8.76 6.58 -3.99
CA PHE A 49 8.05 6.81 -2.72
C PHE A 49 7.95 5.52 -1.89
N GLN A 50 7.56 4.40 -2.50
CA GLN A 50 7.45 3.11 -1.82
C GLN A 50 8.81 2.61 -1.29
N GLN A 51 9.88 2.75 -2.07
CA GLN A 51 11.23 2.40 -1.65
C GLN A 51 11.67 3.25 -0.45
N ASN A 52 11.48 4.57 -0.53
CA ASN A 52 11.85 5.48 0.55
C ASN A 52 11.03 5.24 1.82
N LEU A 53 9.74 4.94 1.69
CA LEU A 53 8.87 4.57 2.81
C LEU A 53 9.32 3.27 3.47
N ALA A 54 9.65 2.24 2.69
CA ALA A 54 10.14 0.96 3.20
C ALA A 54 11.47 1.12 3.97
N VAL A 55 12.38 1.98 3.49
CA VAL A 55 13.63 2.29 4.19
C VAL A 55 13.35 2.92 5.56
N ILE A 56 12.50 3.95 5.64
CA ILE A 56 12.14 4.60 6.90
C ILE A 56 11.47 3.62 7.87
N GLN A 57 10.53 2.81 7.39
CA GLN A 57 9.82 1.85 8.23
C GLN A 57 10.78 0.78 8.77
N THR A 58 11.69 0.28 7.93
CA THR A 58 12.71 -0.70 8.33
C THR A 58 13.65 -0.11 9.36
N GLN A 59 14.17 1.10 9.13
CA GLN A 59 15.04 1.80 10.08
C GLN A 59 14.33 2.05 11.41
N ASN A 60 13.07 2.47 11.39
CA ASN A 60 12.28 2.69 12.61
C ASN A 60 12.10 1.37 13.41
N ALA A 61 11.78 0.27 12.72
CA ALA A 61 11.66 -1.04 13.35
C ALA A 61 13.00 -1.50 13.97
N GLN A 62 14.11 -1.31 13.26
CA GLN A 62 15.45 -1.62 13.76
C GLN A 62 15.83 -0.76 14.98
N ILE A 63 15.53 0.54 14.95
CA ILE A 63 15.75 1.46 16.09
C ILE A 63 14.97 0.96 17.31
N LYS A 64 13.69 0.63 17.14
CA LYS A 64 12.86 0.12 18.23
C LYS A 64 13.41 -1.20 18.79
N GLN A 65 13.71 -2.16 17.92
CA GLN A 65 14.28 -3.45 18.31
C GLN A 65 15.60 -3.27 19.08
N LEU A 66 16.49 -2.40 18.61
CA LEU A 66 17.78 -2.16 19.25
C LEU A 66 17.62 -1.46 20.60
N LYS A 67 16.68 -0.52 20.73
CA LYS A 67 16.32 0.10 22.02
C LYS A 67 15.81 -0.94 23.02
N ASP A 68 14.98 -1.88 22.57
CA ASP A 68 14.47 -2.95 23.43
C ASP A 68 15.57 -3.94 23.84
N GLN A 69 16.51 -4.26 22.94
CA GLN A 69 17.70 -5.08 23.24
C GLN A 69 18.65 -4.42 24.23
N ILE A 70 18.91 -3.11 24.10
CA ILE A 70 19.74 -2.35 25.06
C ILE A 70 19.12 -2.39 26.45
N LYS A 71 17.80 -2.20 26.55
CA LYS A 71 17.07 -2.28 27.82
C LYS A 71 17.12 -3.67 28.46
N ALA A 72 17.09 -4.72 27.63
CA ALA A 72 17.09 -6.11 28.09
C ALA A 72 18.49 -6.68 28.38
N SER A 73 19.56 -6.04 27.89
CA SER A 73 20.92 -6.51 28.09
C SER A 73 21.42 -6.26 29.52
N ASN A 74 22.17 -7.21 30.07
CA ASN A 74 22.86 -7.08 31.37
C ASN A 74 24.39 -6.99 31.22
N LYS A 75 24.90 -6.88 29.99
CA LYS A 75 26.35 -6.84 29.70
C LYS A 75 26.76 -5.44 29.23
N GLU A 76 27.60 -4.77 30.02
CA GLU A 76 28.06 -3.39 29.79
C GLU A 76 28.69 -3.19 28.40
N GLU A 77 29.62 -4.07 28.01
CA GLU A 77 30.32 -3.97 26.71
C GLU A 77 29.37 -4.14 25.52
N GLN A 78 28.37 -5.02 25.64
CA GLN A 78 27.36 -5.21 24.60
C GLN A 78 26.42 -4.02 24.52
N LYS A 79 26.08 -3.39 25.65
CA LYS A 79 25.30 -2.14 25.65
C LYS A 79 26.06 -1.03 24.93
N LEU A 80 27.35 -0.84 25.24
CA LEU A 80 28.16 0.21 24.61
C LEU A 80 28.19 0.06 23.08
N TYR A 81 28.39 -1.16 22.58
CA TYR A 81 28.37 -1.44 21.13
C TYR A 81 26.98 -1.21 20.50
N MET A 82 25.92 -1.67 21.17
CA MET A 82 24.54 -1.46 20.71
C MET A 82 24.14 0.02 20.72
N GLU A 83 24.58 0.80 21.70
CA GLU A 83 24.34 2.25 21.79
C GLU A 83 25.06 3.01 20.67
N ALA A 84 26.31 2.65 20.37
CA ALA A 84 27.04 3.22 19.23
C ALA A 84 26.34 2.90 17.90
N THR A 85 25.85 1.67 17.75
CA THR A 85 25.07 1.24 16.58
C THR A 85 23.74 1.99 16.48
N LEU A 86 23.06 2.18 17.61
CA LEU A 86 21.80 2.93 17.71
C LEU A 86 22.01 4.38 17.27
N LYS A 87 23.07 5.04 17.76
CA LYS A 87 23.37 6.42 17.41
C LYS A 87 23.60 6.60 15.91
N LYS A 88 24.32 5.66 15.26
CA LYS A 88 24.52 5.66 13.81
C LYS A 88 23.20 5.47 13.05
N LEU A 89 22.37 4.53 13.51
CA LEU A 89 21.08 4.25 12.89
C LEU A 89 20.11 5.43 13.04
N GLU A 90 20.06 6.07 14.21
CA GLU A 90 19.24 7.27 14.45
C GLU A 90 19.70 8.47 13.61
N ALA A 91 21.01 8.65 13.41
CA ALA A 91 21.53 9.70 12.52
C ALA A 91 21.08 9.48 11.07
N ASN A 92 21.21 8.24 10.57
CA ASN A 92 20.76 7.88 9.22
C ASN A 92 19.24 8.02 9.07
N TYR A 93 18.48 7.62 10.09
CA TYR A 93 17.03 7.77 10.10
C TYR A 93 16.61 9.24 10.00
N LYS A 94 17.23 10.12 10.79
CA LYS A 94 16.94 11.57 10.76
C LYS A 94 17.23 12.19 9.40
N GLU A 95 18.28 11.75 8.72
CA GLU A 95 18.59 12.28 7.38
C GLU A 95 17.56 11.83 6.35
N ASN A 96 17.20 10.54 6.36
CA ASN A 96 16.14 10.02 5.49
C ASN A 96 14.78 10.66 5.79
N GLU A 97 14.49 10.94 7.06
CA GLU A 97 13.27 11.62 7.48
C GLU A 97 13.19 13.03 6.88
N LYS A 98 14.29 13.80 6.89
CA LYS A 98 14.33 15.12 6.25
C LYS A 98 14.09 15.04 4.75
N ILE A 99 14.65 14.04 4.08
CA ILE A 99 14.42 13.82 2.64
C ILE A 99 12.93 13.55 2.40
N MET A 100 12.33 12.65 3.17
CA MET A 100 10.90 12.32 3.09
C MET A 100 10.00 13.52 3.42
N ALA A 101 10.36 14.32 4.41
CA ALA A 101 9.64 15.54 4.78
C ALA A 101 9.69 16.59 3.66
N LYS A 102 10.86 16.76 3.04
CA LYS A 102 11.05 17.70 1.92
C LYS A 102 10.28 17.25 0.68
N ALA A 103 10.40 15.98 0.31
CA ALA A 103 9.83 15.44 -0.92
C ALA A 103 8.31 15.22 -0.84
N TYR A 104 7.82 14.75 0.30
CA TYR A 104 6.43 14.23 0.41
C TYR A 104 5.63 14.86 1.56
N LYS A 105 6.18 15.85 2.27
CA LYS A 105 5.60 16.38 3.53
C LYS A 105 5.34 15.28 4.56
N PHE A 106 6.17 14.25 4.52
CA PHE A 106 6.15 13.16 5.47
C PHE A 106 6.62 13.64 6.85
N ALA A 107 6.02 13.08 7.89
CA ALA A 107 6.31 13.30 9.28
C ALA A 107 6.24 11.95 10.01
N PRO A 108 7.19 11.69 10.92
CA PRO A 108 7.23 10.42 11.64
C PRO A 108 6.02 10.29 12.57
N ASN A 109 5.67 9.04 12.91
CA ASN A 109 4.56 8.69 13.81
C ASN A 109 3.18 9.20 13.35
N ARG A 110 3.05 9.57 12.08
CA ARG A 110 1.77 9.90 11.45
C ARG A 110 1.25 8.73 10.62
N THR A 111 -0.07 8.66 10.49
CA THR A 111 -0.72 7.63 9.67
C THR A 111 -0.99 8.21 8.28
N TYR A 112 -0.49 7.52 7.25
CA TYR A 112 -0.67 7.89 5.86
C TYR A 112 -1.53 6.86 5.14
N LYS A 113 -2.38 7.32 4.21
CA LYS A 113 -3.11 6.48 3.26
C LYS A 113 -2.71 6.88 1.86
N GLN A 114 -2.14 5.94 1.10
CA GLN A 114 -1.95 6.12 -0.33
C GLN A 114 -3.16 5.53 -1.06
N VAL A 115 -3.80 6.33 -1.91
CA VAL A 115 -4.96 5.91 -2.70
C VAL A 115 -4.55 5.85 -4.16
N TYR A 116 -4.71 4.69 -4.78
CA TYR A 116 -4.36 4.45 -6.17
C TYR A 116 -5.54 4.80 -7.06
N PHE A 117 -5.31 5.63 -8.09
CA PHE A 117 -6.33 6.02 -9.06
C PHE A 117 -6.11 5.34 -10.40
N LYS A 118 -4.87 4.96 -10.70
CA LYS A 118 -4.51 4.27 -11.94
C LYS A 118 -3.44 3.23 -11.66
N SER A 119 -3.67 2.00 -12.10
CA SER A 119 -2.66 0.95 -12.09
C SER A 119 -2.71 0.16 -13.39
N ASN A 120 -1.60 -0.52 -13.70
CA ASN A 120 -1.50 -1.46 -14.80
C ASN A 120 -1.26 -2.85 -14.20
N LEU A 121 -2.08 -3.82 -14.58
CA LEU A 121 -1.72 -5.22 -14.46
C LEU A 121 -0.78 -5.57 -15.59
N CYS A 122 0.35 -6.14 -15.21
CA CYS A 122 1.44 -6.48 -16.11
C CYS A 122 1.74 -7.97 -16.00
N ILE A 123 2.03 -8.62 -17.13
CA ILE A 123 2.62 -9.97 -17.10
C ILE A 123 4.14 -9.86 -17.15
N ILE A 124 4.83 -10.78 -16.47
CA ILE A 124 6.29 -10.86 -16.54
C ILE A 124 6.68 -11.51 -17.87
N LEU A 125 7.64 -10.90 -18.57
CA LEU A 125 8.16 -11.38 -19.84
C LEU A 125 9.38 -12.28 -19.63
N SER A 126 9.46 -13.35 -20.42
CA SER A 126 10.68 -14.15 -20.52
C SER A 126 11.76 -13.44 -21.34
N LYS A 127 13.02 -13.89 -21.23
CA LYS A 127 14.11 -13.36 -22.06
C LYS A 127 13.87 -13.58 -23.56
N ASP A 128 13.29 -14.73 -23.92
CA ASP A 128 13.02 -15.07 -25.32
C ASP A 128 11.89 -14.20 -25.88
N GLU A 129 10.85 -13.94 -25.09
CA GLU A 129 9.75 -13.06 -25.51
C GLU A 129 10.21 -11.63 -25.76
N ILE A 130 11.14 -11.14 -24.93
CA ILE A 130 11.77 -9.82 -25.10
C ILE A 130 12.61 -9.80 -26.38
N ALA A 131 13.44 -10.82 -26.60
CA ALA A 131 14.35 -10.88 -27.75
C ALA A 131 13.59 -10.96 -29.08
N GLN A 132 12.46 -11.67 -29.10
CA GLN A 132 11.64 -11.87 -30.30
C GLN A 132 10.54 -10.81 -30.45
N LEU A 133 10.35 -9.94 -29.45
CA LEU A 133 9.22 -9.01 -29.32
C LEU A 133 7.88 -9.71 -29.61
N ARG A 134 7.74 -10.92 -29.07
CA ARG A 134 6.61 -11.79 -29.34
C ARG A 134 6.35 -12.69 -28.13
N MET A 135 5.09 -12.76 -27.72
CA MET A 135 4.64 -13.63 -26.64
C MET A 135 4.69 -15.10 -27.08
N ASN A 136 4.66 -16.02 -26.11
CA ASN A 136 4.60 -17.47 -26.38
C ASN A 136 3.40 -17.90 -27.24
N ASP A 137 2.32 -17.13 -27.28
CA ASP A 137 1.13 -17.37 -28.11
C ASP A 137 1.21 -16.70 -29.50
N ASN A 138 2.40 -16.26 -29.90
CA ASN A 138 2.69 -15.59 -31.17
C ASN A 138 2.14 -14.15 -31.27
N THR A 139 1.57 -13.60 -30.19
CA THR A 139 1.13 -12.19 -30.14
C THR A 139 2.33 -11.24 -30.17
N LEU A 140 2.28 -10.22 -31.04
CA LEU A 140 3.33 -9.20 -31.11
C LEU A 140 3.35 -8.32 -29.85
N ILE A 141 4.56 -8.09 -29.32
CA ILE A 141 4.78 -7.20 -28.19
C ILE A 141 4.97 -5.78 -28.70
N ASP A 142 4.13 -4.87 -28.21
CA ASP A 142 4.30 -3.43 -28.37
C ASP A 142 5.33 -2.90 -27.36
N PRO A 143 6.50 -2.38 -27.79
CA PRO A 143 7.51 -1.85 -26.89
C PRO A 143 7.03 -0.71 -26.00
N GLN A 144 6.01 0.06 -26.40
CA GLN A 144 5.48 1.16 -25.59
C GLN A 144 4.72 0.68 -24.35
N LYS A 145 4.21 -0.55 -24.39
CA LYS A 145 3.54 -1.21 -23.27
C LYS A 145 4.48 -2.02 -22.39
N MET A 146 5.75 -2.12 -22.78
CA MET A 146 6.78 -2.71 -21.94
C MET A 146 7.20 -1.74 -20.84
N ALA A 147 7.50 -2.29 -19.68
CA ALA A 147 8.11 -1.58 -18.58
C ALA A 147 9.25 -2.44 -18.03
N ASN A 148 10.41 -1.81 -17.81
CA ASN A 148 11.58 -2.49 -17.29
C ASN A 148 11.74 -2.14 -15.82
N LYS A 149 11.72 -3.15 -14.96
CA LYS A 149 12.12 -3.05 -13.56
C LYS A 149 13.55 -3.56 -13.40
N ARG A 150 14.19 -3.24 -12.28
CA ARG A 150 15.60 -3.59 -12.02
C ARG A 150 15.92 -5.06 -12.28
N ASN A 151 14.96 -5.97 -12.05
CA ASN A 151 15.19 -7.42 -12.08
C ASN A 151 14.37 -8.17 -13.14
N PHE A 152 13.39 -7.52 -13.78
CA PHE A 152 12.50 -8.17 -14.74
C PHE A 152 11.86 -7.14 -15.68
N SER A 153 11.51 -7.58 -16.89
CA SER A 153 10.68 -6.81 -17.82
C SER A 153 9.24 -7.31 -17.74
N MET A 154 8.30 -6.38 -17.86
CA MET A 154 6.88 -6.69 -17.81
C MET A 154 6.13 -6.00 -18.94
N TYR A 155 4.97 -6.55 -19.30
CA TYR A 155 4.11 -6.02 -20.35
C TYR A 155 2.74 -5.67 -19.78
N ARG A 156 2.29 -4.43 -19.99
CA ARG A 156 0.99 -3.93 -19.51
C ARG A 156 -0.14 -4.59 -20.30
N VAL A 157 -0.90 -5.47 -19.64
CA VAL A 157 -2.03 -6.18 -20.25
C VAL A 157 -3.36 -5.50 -19.98
N LYS A 158 -3.51 -4.86 -18.82
CA LYS A 158 -4.77 -4.23 -18.42
C LYS A 158 -4.53 -2.98 -17.61
N GLU A 159 -5.19 -1.89 -17.99
CA GLU A 159 -5.25 -0.67 -17.22
C GLU A 159 -6.49 -0.70 -16.29
N ILE A 160 -6.29 -0.29 -15.04
CA ILE A 160 -7.32 -0.21 -14.01
C ILE A 160 -7.42 1.24 -13.56
N ASN A 161 -8.58 1.83 -13.83
CA ASN A 161 -8.89 3.23 -13.54
C ASN A 161 -9.91 3.36 -12.40
N GLY A 162 -9.72 4.37 -11.56
CA GLY A 162 -10.60 4.70 -10.45
C GLY A 162 -10.15 4.12 -9.12
N SER A 163 -10.39 4.87 -8.05
CA SER A 163 -9.93 4.52 -6.70
C SER A 163 -10.62 3.30 -6.11
N GLN A 164 -11.92 3.14 -6.36
CA GLN A 164 -12.69 2.00 -5.86
C GLN A 164 -12.22 0.67 -6.47
N GLU A 165 -12.03 0.64 -7.79
CA GLU A 165 -11.60 -0.58 -8.47
C GLU A 165 -10.15 -0.95 -8.07
N ASN A 166 -9.28 0.05 -7.91
CA ASN A 166 -7.95 -0.18 -7.38
C ASN A 166 -7.96 -0.67 -5.93
N GLU A 167 -8.82 -0.14 -5.07
CA GLU A 167 -8.97 -0.61 -3.68
C GLU A 167 -9.43 -2.07 -3.64
N GLN A 168 -10.39 -2.47 -4.48
CA GLN A 168 -10.81 -3.86 -4.62
C GLN A 168 -9.66 -4.78 -5.06
N LEU A 169 -8.88 -4.35 -6.07
CA LEU A 169 -7.70 -5.10 -6.50
C LEU A 169 -6.70 -5.26 -5.34
N GLN A 170 -6.40 -4.19 -4.60
CA GLN A 170 -5.46 -4.23 -3.48
C GLN A 170 -5.94 -5.16 -2.36
N ILE A 171 -7.24 -5.20 -2.06
CA ILE A 171 -7.83 -6.13 -1.09
C ILE A 171 -7.59 -7.57 -1.54
N GLN A 172 -7.92 -7.90 -2.79
CA GLN A 172 -7.75 -9.26 -3.32
C GLN A 172 -6.29 -9.72 -3.35
N LEU A 173 -5.36 -8.82 -3.71
CA LEU A 173 -3.93 -9.10 -3.67
C LEU A 173 -3.42 -9.29 -2.24
N THR A 174 -3.92 -8.47 -1.30
CA THR A 174 -3.58 -8.60 0.12
C THR A 174 -4.06 -9.94 0.69
N ASP A 175 -5.27 -10.38 0.33
CA ASP A 175 -5.80 -11.68 0.73
C ASP A 175 -4.94 -12.83 0.19
N LEU A 176 -4.53 -12.75 -1.09
CA LEU A 176 -3.64 -13.72 -1.71
C LEU A 176 -2.28 -13.77 -0.99
N MET A 177 -1.67 -12.61 -0.72
CA MET A 177 -0.40 -12.50 0.01
C MET A 177 -0.51 -13.06 1.44
N ASN A 178 -1.58 -12.73 2.15
CA ASN A 178 -1.82 -13.23 3.52
C ASN A 178 -1.97 -14.75 3.54
N LYS A 179 -2.68 -15.33 2.57
CA LYS A 179 -2.78 -16.79 2.43
C LYS A 179 -1.45 -17.44 2.08
N GLN A 180 -0.63 -16.81 1.24
CA GLN A 180 0.71 -17.31 0.96
C GLN A 180 1.60 -17.30 2.21
N LEU A 181 1.52 -16.23 3.01
CA LEU A 181 2.23 -16.15 4.30
C LEU A 181 1.74 -17.21 5.30
N GLU A 182 0.44 -17.48 5.35
CA GLU A 182 -0.16 -18.55 6.15
C GLU A 182 0.41 -19.92 5.76
N ILE A 183 0.42 -20.26 4.46
CA ILE A 183 1.01 -21.50 3.95
C ILE A 183 2.49 -21.60 4.32
N ASN A 184 3.26 -20.53 4.14
CA ASN A 184 4.69 -20.53 4.46
C ASN A 184 4.93 -20.81 5.96
N LYS A 185 4.10 -20.22 6.84
CA LYS A 185 4.13 -20.51 8.29
C LYS A 185 3.77 -21.95 8.59
N LEU A 186 2.71 -22.48 7.99
CA LEU A 186 2.27 -23.86 8.18
C LEU A 186 3.32 -24.87 7.67
N ARG A 187 3.95 -24.62 6.53
CA ARG A 187 5.04 -25.45 5.99
C ARG A 187 6.25 -25.46 6.91
N LYS A 188 6.59 -24.33 7.52
CA LYS A 188 7.65 -24.26 8.54
C LYS A 188 7.27 -25.09 9.78
N GLN A 189 6.05 -24.94 10.29
CA GLN A 189 5.55 -25.74 11.42
C GLN A 189 5.54 -27.24 11.11
N LEU A 190 5.13 -27.63 9.90
CA LEU A 190 5.13 -29.01 9.45
C LEU A 190 6.54 -29.63 9.51
N ALA A 191 7.55 -28.88 9.04
CA ALA A 191 8.94 -29.33 9.06
C ALA A 191 9.49 -29.55 10.48
N GLU A 192 8.95 -28.84 11.48
CA GLU A 192 9.35 -28.94 12.88
C GLU A 192 8.52 -29.97 13.68
N THR A 193 7.38 -30.41 13.14
CA THR A 193 6.43 -31.31 13.83
C THR A 193 6.80 -32.77 13.60
N LYS A 194 6.92 -33.55 14.67
CA LYS A 194 7.25 -35.00 14.62
C LYS A 194 6.03 -35.92 14.76
N ASP A 195 4.95 -35.43 15.36
CA ASP A 195 3.75 -36.22 15.59
C ASP A 195 2.92 -36.36 14.30
N ALA A 196 2.59 -37.60 13.94
CA ALA A 196 1.92 -37.92 12.68
C ALA A 196 0.48 -37.35 12.59
N VAL A 197 -0.23 -37.28 13.71
CA VAL A 197 -1.59 -36.73 13.76
C VAL A 197 -1.55 -35.22 13.56
N ALA A 198 -0.63 -34.54 14.22
CA ALA A 198 -0.39 -33.11 14.05
C ALA A 198 0.10 -32.77 12.64
N GLN A 199 1.00 -33.56 12.06
CA GLN A 199 1.43 -33.41 10.66
C GLN A 199 0.25 -33.51 9.70
N LYS A 200 -0.63 -34.51 9.88
CA LYS A 200 -1.84 -34.65 9.06
C LYS A 200 -2.74 -33.42 9.16
N SER A 201 -2.98 -32.91 10.37
CA SER A 201 -3.79 -31.70 10.57
C SER A 201 -3.18 -30.46 9.90
N ILE A 202 -1.85 -30.30 9.97
CA ILE A 202 -1.16 -29.18 9.31
C ILE A 202 -1.27 -29.31 7.78
N ASN A 203 -1.11 -30.51 7.22
CA ASN A 203 -1.28 -30.76 5.79
C ASN A 203 -2.70 -30.44 5.31
N GLU A 204 -3.73 -30.79 6.08
CA GLU A 204 -5.12 -30.43 5.77
C GLU A 204 -5.30 -28.91 5.71
N LYS A 205 -4.73 -28.16 6.66
CA LYS A 205 -4.77 -26.68 6.65
C LYS A 205 -4.03 -26.09 5.44
N ILE A 206 -2.87 -26.65 5.08
CA ILE A 206 -2.13 -26.24 3.87
C ILE A 206 -3.00 -26.45 2.63
N SER A 207 -3.62 -27.62 2.49
CA SER A 207 -4.47 -27.93 1.33
C SER A 207 -5.68 -26.99 1.22
N VAL A 208 -6.32 -26.66 2.35
CA VAL A 208 -7.42 -25.67 2.39
C VAL A 208 -6.93 -24.28 1.97
N ALA A 209 -5.77 -23.84 2.45
CA ALA A 209 -5.19 -22.55 2.09
C ALA A 209 -4.76 -22.50 0.61
N GLU A 210 -4.18 -23.58 0.07
CA GLU A 210 -3.81 -23.70 -1.35
C GLU A 210 -5.04 -23.63 -2.25
N LYS A 211 -6.14 -24.28 -1.87
CA LYS A 211 -7.42 -24.17 -2.58
C LYS A 211 -7.95 -22.73 -2.56
N ALA A 212 -7.89 -22.06 -1.41
CA ALA A 212 -8.31 -20.67 -1.30
C ALA A 212 -7.47 -19.73 -2.18
N ILE A 213 -6.14 -19.92 -2.25
CA ILE A 213 -5.28 -19.16 -3.18
C ILE A 213 -5.72 -19.40 -4.62
N LYS A 214 -5.94 -20.66 -5.02
CA LYS A 214 -6.37 -21.00 -6.38
C LYS A 214 -7.71 -20.34 -6.74
N ASP A 215 -8.65 -20.31 -5.80
CA ASP A 215 -9.95 -19.67 -6.00
C ASP A 215 -9.85 -18.14 -6.11
N ILE A 216 -9.03 -17.50 -5.26
CA ILE A 216 -8.79 -16.05 -5.30
C ILE A 216 -8.07 -15.66 -6.59
N ASP A 217 -6.96 -16.35 -6.92
CA ASP A 217 -6.17 -16.10 -8.12
C ASP A 217 -6.99 -16.38 -9.40
N GLY A 218 -7.79 -17.45 -9.42
CA GLY A 218 -8.71 -17.74 -10.53
C GLY A 218 -9.72 -16.61 -10.78
N LYS A 219 -10.30 -16.03 -9.72
CA LYS A 219 -11.21 -14.88 -9.82
C LYS A 219 -10.50 -13.62 -10.31
N LEU A 220 -9.30 -13.34 -9.81
CA LEU A 220 -8.47 -12.22 -10.25
C LEU A 220 -8.15 -12.34 -11.74
N ARG A 221 -7.64 -13.51 -12.16
CA ARG A 221 -7.29 -13.77 -13.56
C ARG A 221 -8.49 -13.65 -14.49
N ALA A 222 -9.65 -14.19 -14.09
CA ALA A 222 -10.88 -14.07 -14.87
C ALA A 222 -11.36 -12.60 -14.96
N LYS A 223 -11.42 -11.88 -13.84
CA LYS A 223 -11.88 -10.48 -13.78
C LYS A 223 -11.02 -9.56 -14.64
N TYR A 224 -9.71 -9.75 -14.61
CA TYR A 224 -8.75 -8.87 -15.27
C TYR A 224 -8.14 -9.43 -16.56
N THR A 225 -8.62 -10.58 -17.03
CA THR A 225 -8.14 -11.24 -18.26
C THR A 225 -6.63 -11.51 -18.23
N ILE A 226 -6.11 -11.94 -17.07
CA ILE A 226 -4.70 -12.30 -16.91
C ILE A 226 -4.53 -13.74 -17.42
N PRO A 227 -3.57 -14.02 -18.33
CA PRO A 227 -3.36 -15.38 -18.84
C PRO A 227 -3.02 -16.38 -17.73
N GLN A 228 -3.50 -17.62 -17.89
CA GLN A 228 -3.20 -18.70 -16.94
C GLN A 228 -1.71 -19.09 -16.98
N GLY A 229 -1.17 -19.49 -15.83
CA GLY A 229 0.23 -19.93 -15.72
C GLY A 229 1.28 -18.81 -15.94
N ARG A 230 0.85 -17.55 -16.05
CA ARG A 230 1.75 -16.39 -16.14
C ARG A 230 1.88 -15.70 -14.79
N ASP A 231 3.11 -15.34 -14.44
CA ASP A 231 3.35 -14.41 -13.34
C ASP A 231 2.90 -13.01 -13.75
N TYR A 232 2.32 -12.29 -12.79
CA TYR A 232 1.84 -10.93 -13.00
C TYR A 232 2.25 -10.02 -11.84
N ALA A 233 2.33 -8.73 -12.15
CA ALA A 233 2.66 -7.67 -11.22
C ALA A 233 1.67 -6.50 -11.42
N VAL A 234 1.57 -5.64 -10.40
CA VAL A 234 0.82 -4.39 -10.49
C VAL A 234 1.80 -3.22 -10.51
N GLU A 235 1.68 -2.41 -11.55
CA GLU A 235 2.40 -1.14 -11.66
C GLU A 235 1.44 0.01 -11.30
N ILE A 236 1.76 0.79 -10.28
CA ILE A 236 0.92 1.94 -9.88
C ILE A 236 1.28 3.14 -10.75
N ALA A 237 0.39 3.56 -11.65
CA ALA A 237 0.64 4.67 -12.56
C ALA A 237 0.22 6.03 -11.99
N ASN A 238 -0.85 6.07 -11.17
CA ASN A 238 -1.27 7.29 -10.49
C ASN A 238 -1.76 6.98 -9.08
N SER A 239 -1.28 7.77 -8.12
CA SER A 239 -1.78 7.72 -6.75
C SER A 239 -1.71 9.06 -6.03
N ARG A 240 -2.40 9.13 -4.90
CA ARG A 240 -2.39 10.30 -4.01
C ARG A 240 -2.09 9.88 -2.58
N LEU A 241 -1.24 10.66 -1.94
CA LEU A 241 -0.88 10.51 -0.54
C LEU A 241 -1.76 11.39 0.32
N TYR A 242 -2.36 10.79 1.34
CA TYR A 242 -3.20 11.46 2.31
C TYR A 242 -2.65 11.24 3.72
N LEU A 243 -2.72 12.27 4.55
CA LEU A 243 -2.35 12.24 5.95
C LEU A 243 -3.60 12.19 6.82
N LEU A 244 -3.70 11.21 7.71
CA LEU A 244 -4.74 11.19 8.75
C LEU A 244 -4.52 12.35 9.73
N LEU A 245 -5.56 13.16 9.93
CA LEU A 245 -5.57 14.25 10.89
C LEU A 245 -5.95 13.75 12.29
N THR A 246 -5.36 14.38 13.31
CA THR A 246 -5.72 14.11 14.70
C THR A 246 -7.02 14.82 15.08
N PRO A 247 -7.74 14.37 16.13
CA PRO A 247 -8.92 15.07 16.63
C PRO A 247 -8.67 16.55 16.97
N GLU A 248 -7.50 16.87 17.52
CA GLU A 248 -7.10 18.24 17.86
C GLU A 248 -6.93 19.12 16.62
N GLU A 249 -6.29 18.60 15.57
CA GLU A 249 -6.12 19.31 14.30
C GLU A 249 -7.47 19.59 13.65
N ILE A 250 -8.38 18.60 13.66
CA ILE A 250 -9.74 18.76 13.14
C ILE A 250 -10.48 19.88 13.88
N LYS A 251 -10.40 19.91 15.22
CA LYS A 251 -11.02 20.98 16.03
C LYS A 251 -10.46 22.35 15.69
N GLN A 252 -9.14 22.49 15.55
CA GLN A 252 -8.50 23.76 15.20
C GLN A 252 -8.93 24.25 13.82
N ILE A 253 -8.98 23.34 12.84
CA ILE A 253 -9.45 23.65 11.48
C ILE A 253 -10.91 24.11 11.50
N GLN A 254 -11.78 23.40 12.22
CA GLN A 254 -13.20 23.76 12.35
C GLN A 254 -13.38 25.15 12.98
N GLN A 255 -12.65 25.44 14.05
CA GLN A 255 -12.66 26.75 14.71
C GLN A 255 -12.17 27.88 13.79
N HIS A 256 -11.15 27.62 12.96
CA HIS A 256 -10.68 28.59 11.98
C HIS A 256 -11.71 28.85 10.86
N ILE A 257 -12.39 27.80 10.39
CA ILE A 257 -13.47 27.93 9.39
C ILE A 257 -14.65 28.73 9.95
N GLU A 258 -15.03 28.49 11.21
CA GLU A 258 -16.11 29.23 11.87
C GLU A 258 -15.77 30.72 12.05
N LYS A 259 -14.54 31.04 12.50
CA LYS A 259 -14.05 32.42 12.60
C LYS A 259 -13.97 33.14 11.24
N ALA A 260 -13.56 32.44 10.19
CA ALA A 260 -13.52 33.00 8.85
C ALA A 260 -14.91 33.29 8.26
N LYS A 261 -15.93 32.53 8.68
CA LYS A 261 -17.34 32.76 8.31
C LYS A 261 -17.97 33.89 9.13
N SER A 262 -17.59 34.07 10.39
CA SER A 262 -18.09 35.17 11.21
C SER A 262 -17.52 36.53 10.80
N ASN A 263 -16.27 36.58 10.30
CA ASN A 263 -15.64 37.83 9.83
C ASN A 263 -16.04 38.24 8.41
N LYS A 264 -16.88 37.44 7.72
CA LYS A 264 -17.43 37.74 6.39
C LYS A 264 -18.91 38.16 6.44
N LYS A 265 -19.48 38.32 7.63
CA LYS A 265 -20.78 38.98 7.87
C LYS A 265 -20.54 40.38 8.40
#